data_AF-A0A376W5T1-F1
#
_entry.id   AF-A0A376W5T1-F1
#
_cell.length_a   1.000
_cell.length_b   1.000
_cell.length_c   1.000
_cell.angle_alpha   90.00
_cell.angle_beta   90.00
_cell.angle_gamma   90.00
#
_symmetry.space_group_name_H-M   'P 1'
#
loop_
_entity.id
_entity.type
_entity.pdbx_description
1 polymer ?
#
loop_
_entity_poly.entity_id
_entity_poly.type
_entity_poly.pdbx_seq_one_letter_code
_entity_poly.pdbx_strand_id
1 'polypeptide(L)'
;MLATLPQGRHLSHDQQQLVDTLVEQLTATLALDRHQERQQQLIVMEERATIARELHDSIAQSLSCMKMQVSCLQMQGDALPESSRELLSQIRNELNASWVQLRELLTTFRLQLTEPGLRPALEASCEEYSAKFGFPVKLDYQLPPRLVPSHQAIHLLQIAREALSNASNIRKRVRSW
;
A
#
# COMPACT_ATOMS: atom_id res chain seq x y z
N MET A 1 36.95 -1.48 12.20
CA MET A 1 38.39 -1.17 12.31
C MET A 1 38.56 0.30 11.97
N LEU A 2 38.69 1.18 12.96
CA LEU A 2 39.06 2.58 12.73
C LEU A 2 40.58 2.63 12.67
N ALA A 3 41.15 3.05 11.55
CA ALA A 3 42.59 3.23 11.43
C ALA A 3 43.04 4.35 12.39
N THR A 4 43.89 4.03 13.35
CA THR A 4 44.42 5.01 14.31
C THR A 4 45.87 5.33 13.99
N LEU A 5 46.19 6.61 13.82
CA LEU A 5 47.56 7.07 13.71
C LEU A 5 48.22 7.11 15.10
N PRO A 6 49.43 6.55 15.31
CA PRO A 6 50.13 6.65 16.59
C PRO A 6 50.44 8.11 16.94
N GLN A 7 50.35 8.46 18.23
CA GLN A 7 50.65 9.82 18.70
C GLN A 7 52.08 10.24 18.30
N GLY A 8 52.20 11.37 17.62
CA GLY A 8 53.49 11.97 17.23
C GLY A 8 54.02 11.62 15.83
N ARG A 9 53.30 10.84 15.01
CA ARG A 9 53.62 10.67 13.58
C ARG A 9 52.72 11.56 12.72
N HIS A 10 53.28 12.12 11.64
CA HIS A 10 52.51 12.77 10.58
C HIS A 10 52.51 11.88 9.33
N LEU A 11 51.41 11.88 8.58
CA LEU A 11 51.36 11.27 7.25
C LEU A 11 52.34 12.03 6.35
N SER A 12 53.06 11.31 5.48
CA SER A 12 53.77 11.98 4.39
C SER A 12 52.76 12.55 3.40
N HIS A 13 53.18 13.51 2.56
CA HIS A 13 52.32 14.08 1.53
C HIS A 13 51.70 12.99 0.62
N ASP A 14 52.51 11.99 0.22
CA ASP A 14 52.05 10.88 -0.62
C ASP A 14 51.02 9.99 0.10
N GLN A 15 51.21 9.74 1.40
CA GLN A 15 50.24 8.97 2.20
C GLN A 15 48.93 9.73 2.37
N GLN A 16 49.00 11.05 2.52
CA GLN A 16 47.81 11.90 2.62
C GLN A 16 47.04 11.91 1.29
N GLN A 17 47.72 12.06 0.15
CA GLN A 17 47.10 11.97 -1.18
C GLN A 17 46.46 10.60 -1.44
N LEU A 18 47.09 9.51 -1.03
CA LEU A 18 46.52 8.16 -1.17
C LEU A 18 45.25 7.99 -0.33
N VAL A 19 45.26 8.50 0.91
CA VAL A 19 44.08 8.46 1.78
C VAL A 19 42.94 9.30 1.19
N ASP A 20 43.22 10.51 0.72
CA ASP A 20 42.22 11.39 0.12
C ASP A 20 41.60 10.73 -1.13
N THR A 21 42.45 10.16 -2.00
CA THR A 21 41.98 9.43 -3.20
C THR A 21 41.11 8.22 -2.83
N LEU A 22 41.49 7.46 -1.79
CA LEU A 22 40.70 6.32 -1.31
C LEU A 22 39.35 6.78 -0.71
N VAL A 23 39.34 7.87 0.05
CA VAL A 23 38.12 8.44 0.62
C VAL A 23 37.19 8.95 -0.48
N GLU A 24 37.72 9.62 -1.50
CA GLU A 24 36.94 10.04 -2.68
C GLU A 24 36.36 8.83 -3.42
N GLN A 25 37.17 7.81 -3.70
CA GLN A 25 36.74 6.58 -4.38
C GLN A 25 35.65 5.86 -3.59
N LEU A 26 35.82 5.68 -2.27
CA LEU A 26 34.84 5.04 -1.38
C LEU A 26 33.54 5.86 -1.31
N THR A 27 33.65 7.18 -1.21
CA THR A 27 32.48 8.07 -1.17
C THR A 27 31.70 7.97 -2.48
N ALA A 28 32.39 7.97 -3.62
CA ALA A 28 31.78 7.81 -4.93
C ALA A 28 31.10 6.45 -5.09
N THR A 29 31.75 5.34 -4.68
CA THR A 29 31.13 4.00 -4.75
C THR A 29 29.89 3.90 -3.87
N LEU A 30 29.95 4.39 -2.63
CA LEU A 30 28.78 4.40 -1.73
C LEU A 30 27.64 5.26 -2.26
N ALA A 31 27.94 6.39 -2.90
CA ALA A 31 26.92 7.23 -3.53
C ALA A 31 26.26 6.51 -4.71
N LEU A 32 27.05 5.80 -5.51
CA LEU A 32 26.59 5.06 -6.69
C LEU A 32 25.73 3.85 -6.29
N ASP A 33 26.14 3.12 -5.27
CA ASP A 33 25.38 1.99 -4.70
C ASP A 33 24.01 2.45 -4.17
N ARG A 34 23.98 3.54 -3.38
CA ARG A 34 22.72 4.15 -2.94
C ARG A 34 21.84 4.64 -4.09
N HIS A 35 22.44 5.13 -5.18
CA HIS A 35 21.69 5.55 -6.35
C HIS A 35 21.07 4.36 -7.07
N GLN A 36 21.80 3.25 -7.21
CA GLN A 36 21.32 2.01 -7.79
C GLN A 36 20.18 1.40 -6.96
N GLU A 37 20.32 1.33 -5.64
CA GLU A 37 19.25 0.87 -4.74
C GLU A 37 17.97 1.68 -4.93
N ARG A 38 18.07 3.02 -5.01
CA ARG A 38 16.91 3.89 -5.26
C ARG A 38 16.29 3.63 -6.63
N GLN A 39 17.10 3.48 -7.69
CA GLN A 39 16.59 3.17 -9.02
C GLN A 39 15.87 1.83 -9.05
N GLN A 40 16.42 0.79 -8.42
CA GLN A 40 15.77 -0.51 -8.31
C GLN A 40 14.43 -0.41 -7.57
N GLN A 41 14.37 0.36 -6.47
CA GLN A 41 13.13 0.62 -5.76
C GLN A 41 12.09 1.32 -6.64
N LEU A 42 12.50 2.30 -7.45
CA LEU A 42 11.60 2.99 -8.38
C LEU A 42 11.07 2.04 -9.46
N ILE A 43 11.92 1.20 -10.04
CA ILE A 43 11.53 0.21 -11.05
C ILE A 43 10.50 -0.77 -10.48
N VAL A 44 10.76 -1.34 -9.29
CA VAL A 44 9.82 -2.26 -8.62
C VAL A 44 8.49 -1.55 -8.31
N MET A 45 8.53 -0.27 -7.94
CA MET A 45 7.33 0.51 -7.71
C MET A 45 6.51 0.73 -8.98
N GLU A 46 7.17 1.06 -10.09
CA GLU A 46 6.52 1.24 -11.40
C GLU A 46 5.87 -0.06 -11.89
N GLU A 47 6.56 -1.18 -11.77
CA GLU A 47 6.05 -2.50 -12.13
C GLU A 47 4.82 -2.87 -11.29
N ARG A 48 4.86 -2.64 -9.97
CA ARG A 48 3.70 -2.84 -9.09
C ARG A 48 2.51 -1.97 -9.48
N ALA A 49 2.73 -0.70 -9.85
CA ALA A 49 1.67 0.19 -10.28
C ALA A 49 1.05 -0.23 -11.62
N THR A 50 1.87 -0.73 -12.54
CA THR A 50 1.41 -1.27 -13.82
C THR A 50 0.56 -2.53 -13.62
N ILE A 51 1.03 -3.48 -12.81
CA ILE A 51 0.26 -4.68 -12.44
C ILE A 51 -1.08 -4.30 -11.78
N ALA A 52 -1.09 -3.33 -10.86
CA ALA A 52 -2.32 -2.87 -10.22
C ALA A 52 -3.34 -2.33 -11.25
N ARG A 53 -2.86 -1.58 -12.25
CA ARG A 53 -3.70 -0.99 -13.30
C ARG A 53 -4.28 -2.06 -14.22
N GLU A 54 -3.45 -2.99 -14.69
CA GLU A 54 -3.87 -4.09 -15.56
C GLU A 54 -4.87 -5.03 -14.87
N LEU A 55 -4.65 -5.35 -13.59
CA LEU A 55 -5.59 -6.14 -12.79
C LEU A 55 -6.92 -5.42 -12.57
N HIS A 56 -6.88 -4.11 -12.32
CA HIS A 56 -8.11 -3.31 -12.17
C HIS A 56 -8.91 -3.29 -13.48
N ASP A 57 -8.25 -3.01 -14.59
CA ASP A 57 -8.94 -2.85 -15.87
C ASP A 57 -9.51 -4.17 -16.40
N SER A 58 -8.80 -5.29 -16.22
CA SER A 58 -9.27 -6.59 -16.71
C SER A 58 -10.24 -7.29 -15.74
N ILE A 59 -9.87 -7.47 -14.46
CA ILE A 59 -10.62 -8.33 -13.53
C ILE A 59 -11.75 -7.54 -12.87
N ALA A 60 -11.51 -6.28 -12.48
CA ALA A 60 -12.54 -5.51 -11.79
C ALA A 60 -13.71 -5.18 -12.74
N GLN A 61 -13.45 -4.87 -14.01
CA GLN A 61 -14.50 -4.70 -15.00
C GLN A 61 -15.27 -6.00 -15.26
N SER A 62 -14.57 -7.12 -15.39
CA SER A 62 -15.20 -8.44 -15.61
C SER A 62 -16.15 -8.82 -14.46
N LEU A 63 -15.70 -8.67 -13.21
CA LEU A 63 -16.54 -8.91 -12.02
C LEU A 63 -17.74 -7.96 -11.94
N SER A 64 -17.55 -6.68 -12.30
CA SER A 64 -18.64 -5.71 -12.35
C SER A 64 -19.70 -6.07 -13.39
N CYS A 65 -19.26 -6.53 -14.56
CA CYS A 65 -20.13 -7.02 -15.63
C CYS A 65 -20.92 -8.26 -15.19
N MET A 66 -20.26 -9.27 -14.62
CA MET A 66 -20.92 -10.47 -14.09
C MET A 66 -21.96 -10.12 -13.01
N LYS A 67 -21.64 -9.19 -12.11
CA LYS A 67 -22.56 -8.74 -11.07
C LYS A 67 -23.80 -8.04 -11.64
N MET A 68 -23.67 -7.26 -12.73
CA MET A 68 -24.83 -6.73 -13.45
C MET A 68 -25.65 -7.85 -14.08
N GLN A 69 -25.02 -8.79 -14.79
CA GLN A 69 -25.72 -9.89 -15.47
C GLN A 69 -26.52 -10.73 -14.47
N VAL A 70 -25.93 -11.06 -13.31
CA VAL A 70 -26.62 -11.77 -12.23
C VAL A 70 -27.78 -10.93 -11.66
N SER A 71 -27.60 -9.62 -11.52
CA SER A 71 -28.69 -8.73 -11.08
C SER A 71 -29.85 -8.71 -12.08
N CYS A 72 -29.57 -8.64 -13.39
CA CYS A 72 -30.59 -8.71 -14.43
C CYS A 72 -31.35 -10.04 -14.41
N LEU A 73 -30.65 -11.17 -14.20
CA LEU A 73 -31.29 -12.48 -14.05
C LEU A 73 -32.17 -12.54 -12.80
N GLN A 74 -31.72 -11.96 -11.68
CA GLN A 74 -32.53 -11.88 -10.45
C GLN A 74 -33.79 -11.04 -10.61
N MET A 75 -33.81 -10.05 -11.51
CA MET A 75 -35.02 -9.25 -11.80
C MET A 75 -36.13 -10.07 -12.46
N GLN A 76 -35.85 -11.28 -12.98
CA GLN A 76 -36.89 -12.19 -13.49
C GLN A 76 -37.76 -12.79 -12.36
N GLY A 77 -37.32 -12.68 -11.10
CA GLY A 77 -38.13 -12.94 -9.92
C GLY A 77 -38.84 -14.30 -9.90
N ASP A 78 -40.17 -14.26 -9.83
CA ASP A 78 -41.03 -15.44 -9.73
C ASP A 78 -41.06 -16.30 -11.01
N ALA A 79 -40.58 -15.78 -12.14
CA ALA A 79 -40.50 -16.52 -13.40
C ALA A 79 -39.43 -17.62 -13.38
N LEU A 80 -38.47 -17.55 -12.44
CA LEU A 80 -37.44 -18.57 -12.26
C LEU A 80 -37.91 -19.67 -11.28
N PRO A 81 -37.45 -20.92 -11.44
CA PRO A 81 -37.58 -21.93 -10.39
C PRO A 81 -36.89 -21.50 -9.08
N GLU A 82 -37.39 -21.93 -7.92
CA GLU A 82 -36.80 -21.59 -6.61
C GLU A 82 -35.32 -21.99 -6.52
N SER A 83 -34.97 -23.18 -7.01
CA SER A 83 -33.57 -23.64 -7.06
C SER A 83 -32.66 -22.74 -7.91
N SER A 84 -33.18 -22.12 -8.97
CA SER A 84 -32.44 -21.16 -9.78
C SER A 84 -32.27 -19.82 -9.06
N ARG A 85 -33.27 -19.37 -8.29
CA ARG A 85 -33.16 -18.18 -7.43
C ARG A 85 -32.11 -18.37 -6.34
N GLU A 86 -32.11 -19.52 -5.69
CA GLU A 86 -31.11 -19.88 -4.67
C GLU A 86 -29.69 -19.88 -5.25
N LEU A 87 -29.49 -20.52 -6.40
CA LEU A 87 -28.20 -20.56 -7.09
C LEU A 87 -27.72 -19.15 -7.49
N LEU A 88 -28.60 -18.31 -8.05
CA LEU A 88 -28.26 -16.91 -8.37
C LEU A 88 -27.87 -16.10 -7.14
N SER A 89 -28.51 -16.36 -5.99
CA SER A 89 -28.14 -15.73 -4.72
C SER A 89 -26.75 -16.17 -4.25
N GLN A 90 -26.42 -17.46 -4.38
CA GLN A 90 -25.09 -18.00 -4.07
C GLN A 90 -24.00 -17.37 -4.96
N ILE A 91 -24.22 -17.36 -6.28
CA ILE A 91 -23.28 -16.74 -7.25
C ILE A 91 -23.06 -15.26 -6.91
N ARG A 92 -24.12 -14.51 -6.58
CA ARG A 92 -24.00 -13.11 -6.17
C ARG A 92 -23.15 -12.94 -4.90
N ASN A 93 -23.30 -13.83 -3.93
CA ASN A 93 -22.53 -13.79 -2.69
C ASN A 93 -21.04 -14.08 -2.96
N GLU A 94 -20.74 -15.09 -3.79
CA GLU A 94 -19.37 -15.41 -4.20
C GLU A 94 -18.74 -14.26 -5.00
N LEU A 95 -19.46 -13.67 -5.95
CA LEU A 95 -18.99 -12.51 -6.70
C LEU A 95 -18.67 -11.33 -5.79
N ASN A 96 -19.49 -11.08 -4.77
CA ASN A 96 -19.22 -10.03 -3.78
C ASN A 96 -17.99 -10.35 -2.92
N ALA A 97 -17.79 -11.61 -2.52
CA ALA A 97 -16.61 -12.02 -1.76
C ALA A 97 -15.33 -11.86 -2.60
N SER A 98 -15.34 -12.35 -3.84
CA SER A 98 -14.23 -12.21 -4.79
C SER A 98 -13.92 -10.75 -5.11
N TRP A 99 -14.96 -9.89 -5.20
CA TRP A 99 -14.77 -8.45 -5.37
C TRP A 99 -14.04 -7.80 -4.18
N VAL A 100 -14.38 -8.20 -2.95
CA VAL A 100 -13.70 -7.70 -1.74
C VAL A 100 -12.23 -8.13 -1.75
N GLN A 101 -11.94 -9.40 -2.03
CA GLN A 101 -10.58 -9.94 -2.11
C GLN A 101 -9.75 -9.25 -3.21
N LEU A 102 -10.33 -9.06 -4.40
CA LEU A 102 -9.66 -8.33 -5.47
C LEU A 102 -9.34 -6.90 -5.04
N ARG A 103 -10.29 -6.22 -4.40
CA ARG A 103 -10.09 -4.85 -3.95
C ARG A 103 -8.99 -4.75 -2.90
N GLU A 104 -8.91 -5.72 -1.99
CA GLU A 104 -7.83 -5.84 -1.00
C GLU A 104 -6.45 -6.03 -1.68
N LEU A 105 -6.36 -6.95 -2.63
CA LEU A 105 -5.15 -7.13 -3.46
C LEU A 105 -4.77 -5.85 -4.19
N LEU A 106 -5.70 -5.23 -4.92
CA LEU A 106 -5.47 -3.98 -5.64
C LEU A 106 -5.03 -2.85 -4.71
N THR A 107 -5.62 -2.72 -3.52
CA THR A 107 -5.17 -1.73 -2.54
C THR A 107 -3.74 -1.98 -2.07
N THR A 108 -3.34 -3.25 -1.95
CA THR A 108 -1.96 -3.66 -1.60
C THR A 108 -0.96 -3.28 -2.68
N PHE A 109 -1.33 -3.48 -3.95
CA PHE A 109 -0.46 -3.11 -5.08
C PHE A 109 -0.44 -1.61 -5.37
N ARG A 110 -1.53 -0.89 -5.09
CA ARG A 110 -1.72 0.52 -5.45
C ARG A 110 -1.19 1.51 -4.41
N LEU A 111 -0.94 1.06 -3.17
CA LEU A 111 -0.31 1.90 -2.15
C LEU A 111 1.20 1.99 -2.39
N GLN A 112 1.57 2.91 -3.29
CA GLN A 112 2.88 3.54 -3.21
C GLN A 112 2.79 4.58 -2.08
N LEU A 113 3.62 4.43 -1.06
CA LEU A 113 3.86 5.51 -0.11
C LEU A 113 4.67 6.59 -0.86
N THR A 114 4.00 7.40 -1.67
CA THR A 114 4.60 8.62 -2.21
C THR A 114 4.97 9.48 -1.00
N GLU A 115 6.12 10.13 -1.02
CA GLU A 115 6.51 11.08 0.03
C GLU A 115 5.31 12.01 0.31
N PRO A 116 4.81 11.98 1.55
CA PRO A 116 5.63 12.36 2.70
C PRO A 116 5.71 11.30 3.83
N GLY A 117 5.41 10.02 3.58
CA GLY A 117 5.59 8.94 4.56
C GLY A 117 4.34 8.51 5.33
N LEU A 118 4.49 7.67 6.36
CA LEU A 118 3.37 6.97 7.03
C LEU A 118 2.35 7.91 7.69
N ARG A 119 2.84 8.89 8.45
CA ARG A 119 2.00 9.84 9.19
C ARG A 119 1.03 10.61 8.28
N PRO A 120 1.49 11.33 7.24
CA PRO A 120 0.57 12.06 6.36
C PRO A 120 -0.39 11.14 5.60
N ALA A 121 0.01 9.90 5.30
CA ALA A 121 -0.90 8.93 4.71
C ALA A 121 -2.02 8.47 5.67
N LEU A 122 -1.71 8.34 6.96
CA LEU A 122 -2.71 8.07 8.01
C LEU A 122 -3.61 9.29 8.25
N GLU A 123 -3.05 10.50 8.27
CA GLU A 123 -3.82 11.76 8.42
C GLU A 123 -4.83 11.92 7.27
N ALA A 124 -4.39 11.73 6.02
CA ALA A 124 -5.28 11.75 4.85
C ALA A 124 -6.37 10.67 4.92
N SER A 125 -6.04 9.48 5.44
CA SER A 125 -7.04 8.43 5.65
C SER A 125 -8.07 8.84 6.72
N CYS A 126 -7.63 9.46 7.82
CA CYS A 126 -8.54 9.99 8.83
C CYS A 126 -9.47 11.07 8.26
N GLU A 127 -8.97 11.97 7.42
CA GLU A 127 -9.80 12.98 6.73
C GLU A 127 -10.84 12.34 5.80
N GLU A 128 -10.42 11.40 4.94
CA GLU A 128 -11.29 10.67 4.01
C GLU A 128 -12.44 9.99 4.78
N TYR A 129 -12.11 9.28 5.85
CA TYR A 129 -13.11 8.57 6.65
C TYR A 129 -13.94 9.51 7.53
N SER A 130 -13.40 10.64 7.99
CA SER A 130 -14.18 11.67 8.71
C SER A 130 -15.31 12.21 7.85
N ALA A 131 -15.00 12.55 6.59
CA ALA A 131 -15.99 13.00 5.62
C ALA A 131 -17.06 11.92 5.36
N LYS A 132 -16.64 10.66 5.25
CA LYS A 132 -17.54 9.52 5.00
C LYS A 132 -18.43 9.19 6.20
N PHE A 133 -17.93 9.38 7.42
CA PHE A 133 -18.66 9.09 8.66
C PHE A 133 -19.57 10.22 9.12
N GLY A 134 -19.25 11.45 8.74
CA GLY A 134 -19.91 12.65 9.27
C GLY A 134 -19.51 12.97 10.72
N PHE A 135 -18.40 12.44 11.22
CA PHE A 135 -17.80 12.78 12.51
C PHE A 135 -16.27 12.72 12.42
N PRO A 136 -15.54 13.47 13.26
CA PRO A 136 -14.09 13.54 13.17
C PRO A 136 -13.42 12.25 13.65
N VAL A 137 -12.59 11.66 12.78
CA VAL A 137 -11.61 10.63 13.11
C VAL A 137 -10.30 11.32 13.47
N LYS A 138 -9.79 11.08 14.68
CA LYS A 138 -8.52 11.66 15.14
C LYS A 138 -7.41 10.62 15.09
N LEU A 139 -6.23 11.03 14.61
CA LEU A 139 -5.01 10.24 14.66
C LEU A 139 -4.20 10.63 15.90
N ASP A 140 -3.88 9.66 16.75
CA ASP A 140 -2.85 9.79 17.78
C ASP A 140 -1.58 9.06 17.30
N TYR A 141 -0.56 9.82 16.90
CA TYR A 141 0.66 9.31 16.27
C TYR A 141 1.86 9.54 17.19
N GLN A 142 2.33 8.48 17.86
CA GLN A 142 3.42 8.54 18.84
C GLN A 142 4.72 7.85 18.36
N LEU A 143 4.82 7.56 17.06
CA LEU A 143 5.99 6.90 16.47
C LEU A 143 7.11 7.92 16.17
N PRO A 144 8.37 7.63 16.53
CA PRO A 144 9.52 8.43 16.12
C PRO A 144 9.71 8.49 14.59
N PRO A 145 10.30 9.58 14.06
CA PRO A 145 10.64 9.66 12.63
C PRO A 145 11.55 8.51 12.21
N ARG A 146 11.28 7.92 11.03
CA ARG A 146 12.07 6.83 10.41
C ARG A 146 12.13 5.51 11.21
N LEU A 147 11.34 5.36 12.28
CA LEU A 147 11.28 4.09 13.02
C LEU A 147 10.74 2.96 12.15
N VAL A 148 9.76 3.27 11.29
CA VAL A 148 9.10 2.30 10.43
C VAL A 148 9.69 2.40 9.01
N PRO A 149 10.32 1.33 8.50
CA PRO A 149 10.74 1.25 7.10
C PRO A 149 9.56 1.40 6.14
N SER A 150 9.76 1.98 4.97
CA SER A 150 8.69 2.28 4.00
C SER A 150 7.85 1.05 3.60
N HIS A 151 8.46 -0.14 3.54
CA HIS A 151 7.75 -1.38 3.24
C HIS A 151 6.80 -1.81 4.37
N GLN A 152 7.16 -1.58 5.64
CA GLN A 152 6.28 -1.87 6.79
C GLN A 152 5.20 -0.79 6.97
N ALA A 153 5.53 0.46 6.63
CA ALA A 153 4.60 1.58 6.70
C ALA A 153 3.34 1.34 5.84
N ILE A 154 3.51 0.73 4.66
CA ILE A 154 2.39 0.36 3.79
C ILE A 154 1.44 -0.60 4.50
N HIS A 155 1.96 -1.64 5.15
CA HIS A 155 1.14 -2.61 5.88
C HIS A 155 0.42 -1.99 7.07
N LEU A 156 1.07 -1.11 7.83
CA LEU A 156 0.41 -0.40 8.94
C LEU A 156 -0.73 0.49 8.45
N LEU A 157 -0.54 1.18 7.33
CA LEU A 157 -1.58 1.99 6.70
C LEU A 157 -2.79 1.14 6.26
N GLN A 158 -2.55 -0.07 5.74
CA GLN A 158 -3.63 -0.99 5.38
C GLN A 158 -4.43 -1.45 6.58
N ILE A 159 -3.75 -1.89 7.65
CA ILE A 159 -4.40 -2.31 8.89
C ILE A 159 -5.28 -1.18 9.43
N ALA A 160 -4.77 0.06 9.42
CA ALA A 160 -5.54 1.22 9.86
C ALA A 160 -6.76 1.48 8.95
N ARG A 161 -6.60 1.47 7.63
CA ARG A 161 -7.71 1.69 6.68
C ARG A 161 -8.77 0.61 6.76
N GLU A 162 -8.39 -0.64 6.98
CA GLU A 162 -9.32 -1.76 7.13
C GLU A 162 -10.07 -1.70 8.47
N ALA A 163 -9.38 -1.34 9.55
CA ALA A 163 -10.03 -1.07 10.84
C ALA A 163 -11.08 0.05 10.71
N LEU A 164 -10.76 1.13 9.99
CA LEU A 164 -11.70 2.21 9.67
C LEU A 164 -12.87 1.72 8.79
N SER A 165 -12.60 0.94 7.74
CA SER A 165 -13.62 0.33 6.90
C SER A 165 -14.58 -0.54 7.71
N ASN A 166 -14.07 -1.36 8.62
CA ASN A 166 -14.86 -2.22 9.49
C ASN A 166 -15.72 -1.42 10.48
N ALA A 167 -15.17 -0.35 11.06
CA ALA A 167 -15.96 0.59 11.86
C ALA A 167 -17.12 1.20 11.06
N SER A 168 -16.92 1.48 9.75
CA SER A 168 -18.00 1.93 8.85
C SER A 168 -19.15 0.93 8.74
N ASN A 169 -18.81 -0.35 8.61
CA ASN A 169 -19.77 -1.42 8.32
C ASN A 169 -20.59 -1.80 9.56
N ILE A 170 -19.99 -1.76 10.75
CA ILE A 170 -20.70 -1.99 12.02
C ILE A 170 -21.85 -0.99 12.17
N ARG A 171 -21.63 0.30 11.89
CA ARG A 171 -22.69 1.32 11.97
C ARG A 171 -23.84 1.08 10.98
N LYS A 172 -23.55 0.62 9.75
CA LYS A 172 -24.61 0.28 8.78
C LYS A 172 -25.48 -0.88 9.26
N ARG A 173 -24.86 -1.86 9.93
CA ARG A 173 -25.60 -2.96 10.55
C ARG A 173 -26.46 -2.49 11.72
N VAL A 174 -25.96 -1.62 12.60
CA VAL A 174 -26.73 -1.16 13.78
C VAL A 174 -27.92 -0.26 13.42
N ARG A 175 -27.88 0.52 12.32
CA ARG A 175 -29.06 1.30 11.86
C ARG A 175 -30.11 0.48 11.07
N SER A 176 -29.83 -0.81 10.84
CA SER A 176 -30.70 -1.73 10.09
C SER A 176 -31.49 -2.68 11.01
N TRP A 177 -31.39 -2.51 12.33
CA TRP A 177 -32.19 -3.19 13.34
C TRP A 177 -33.09 -2.18 14.05
#